data_AF-A0A3N1D844-F1
#
_entry.id   AF-A0A3N1D844-F1
#
_cell.length_a   1.000
_cell.length_b   1.000
_cell.length_c   1.000
_cell.angle_alpha   90.00
_cell.angle_beta   90.00
_cell.angle_gamma   90.00
#
_symmetry.space_group_name_H-M   'P 1'
#
loop_
_entity.id
_entity.type
_entity.pdbx_description
1 polymer ?
#
loop_
_entity_poly.entity_id
_entity_poly.type
_entity_poly.pdbx_seq_one_letter_code
_entity_poly.pdbx_strand_id
1 'polypeptide(L)'
;MSAHLGPWAAVDVETSGIDRNRHRVLSLAVIVLDADGWPVEEYTTLLNPGCDPGPVHVHGLTREKLAGAPRFEDVAEHTAELLRGKVMVAHNAQFDHGFLTREFGALGMPMPVRHSLCTLRLNRKLRPPTADFKLGTLAAHYGVRQEHAHDALDDARVLAGILRGSLAVAKERGIEPPIVEGDLAGRGSFPPSIPKQRCAYESPGRWRDGQPLVQGMKVVFTGETRVSRDDLMTRSAEAGLNVMGNVSRYTSLIVANDLRSTSTKALRARREGVPFLDEPTFLALLDAIRPGRRAPA
;
A
#
# COMPACT_ATOMS: atom_id res chain seq x y z
N MET A 1 -30.47 18.54 -4.89
CA MET A 1 -30.53 17.46 -5.90
C MET A 1 -29.37 16.53 -5.58
N SER A 2 -29.64 15.34 -5.05
CA SER A 2 -28.58 14.37 -4.70
C SER A 2 -27.99 13.89 -6.02
N ALA A 3 -26.73 14.21 -6.31
CA ALA A 3 -26.04 13.59 -7.43
C ALA A 3 -26.04 12.08 -7.18
N HIS A 4 -26.64 11.29 -8.08
CA HIS A 4 -26.51 9.85 -8.02
C HIS A 4 -25.03 9.52 -8.21
N LEU A 5 -24.37 9.09 -7.14
CA LEU A 5 -22.99 8.63 -7.21
C LEU A 5 -23.03 7.18 -7.71
N GLY A 6 -22.51 6.94 -8.91
CA GLY A 6 -22.48 5.61 -9.54
C GLY A 6 -23.02 5.62 -10.97
N PRO A 7 -22.82 4.53 -11.73
CA PRO A 7 -22.30 3.21 -11.31
C PRO A 7 -20.81 3.20 -10.95
N TRP A 8 -20.38 2.20 -10.18
CA TRP A 8 -18.99 2.04 -9.71
C TRP A 8 -18.29 0.84 -10.38
N ALA A 9 -16.97 0.85 -10.36
CA ALA A 9 -16.13 -0.30 -10.65
C ALA A 9 -15.12 -0.48 -9.53
N ALA A 10 -15.29 -1.49 -8.67
CA ALA A 10 -14.29 -1.86 -7.69
C ALA A 10 -13.16 -2.61 -8.41
N VAL A 11 -11.93 -2.16 -8.25
CA VAL A 11 -10.76 -2.66 -8.96
C VAL A 11 -9.68 -2.97 -7.95
N ASP A 12 -9.02 -4.10 -8.18
CA ASP A 12 -7.81 -4.50 -7.49
C ASP A 12 -6.84 -5.14 -8.49
N VAL A 13 -5.54 -4.90 -8.30
CA VAL A 13 -4.48 -5.51 -9.12
C VAL A 13 -3.37 -6.12 -8.27
N GLU A 14 -2.96 -7.32 -8.64
CA GLU A 14 -1.68 -7.88 -8.19
C GLU A 14 -0.58 -7.55 -9.19
N THR A 15 0.63 -7.28 -8.71
CA THR A 15 1.71 -6.72 -9.54
C THR A 15 3.05 -7.37 -9.23
N SER A 16 3.92 -7.41 -10.24
CA SER A 16 5.31 -7.92 -10.12
C SER A 16 6.23 -7.08 -9.22
N GLY A 17 5.73 -6.00 -8.65
CA GLY A 17 6.45 -5.07 -7.78
C GLY A 17 5.76 -3.71 -7.74
N ILE A 18 6.36 -2.75 -7.02
CA ILE A 18 5.64 -1.52 -6.61
C ILE A 18 5.77 -0.33 -7.57
N ASP A 19 6.77 -0.33 -8.46
CA ASP A 19 7.02 0.76 -9.40
C ASP A 19 6.37 0.45 -10.75
N ARG A 20 5.23 1.10 -11.03
CA ARG A 20 4.49 0.97 -12.31
C ARG A 20 5.35 1.14 -13.56
N ASN A 21 6.45 1.88 -13.50
CA ASN A 21 7.29 2.11 -14.69
C ASN A 21 8.21 0.92 -14.99
N ARG A 22 8.43 0.03 -14.01
CA ARG A 22 9.33 -1.12 -14.08
C ARG A 22 8.60 -2.46 -13.97
N HIS A 23 7.41 -2.44 -13.41
CA HIS A 23 6.63 -3.63 -13.08
C HIS A 23 5.33 -3.68 -13.88
N ARG A 24 4.82 -4.90 -13.99
CA ARG A 24 3.62 -5.29 -14.74
C ARG A 24 2.53 -5.82 -13.82
N VAL A 25 1.28 -5.72 -14.28
CA VAL A 25 0.11 -6.36 -13.67
C VAL A 25 0.17 -7.88 -13.90
N LEU A 26 -0.18 -8.64 -12.86
CA LEU A 26 -0.18 -10.12 -12.83
C LEU A 26 -1.58 -10.70 -12.67
N SER A 27 -2.46 -9.99 -11.97
CA SER A 27 -3.87 -10.33 -11.82
C SER A 27 -4.65 -9.02 -11.81
N LEU A 28 -5.83 -9.05 -12.41
CA LEU A 28 -6.76 -7.95 -12.44
C LEU A 28 -8.13 -8.48 -11.99
N ALA A 29 -8.77 -7.76 -11.08
CA ALA A 29 -10.17 -7.92 -10.77
C ALA A 29 -10.92 -6.61 -11.01
N VAL A 30 -12.10 -6.71 -11.63
CA VAL A 30 -13.04 -5.60 -11.80
C VAL A 30 -14.42 -6.11 -11.41
N ILE A 31 -15.04 -5.47 -10.42
CA ILE A 31 -16.42 -5.74 -10.02
C ILE A 31 -17.24 -4.49 -10.32
N VAL A 32 -18.16 -4.61 -11.28
CA VAL A 32 -19.13 -3.55 -11.59
C VAL A 32 -20.19 -3.54 -10.50
N LEU A 33 -20.45 -2.36 -9.95
CA LEU A 33 -21.44 -2.14 -8.90
C LEU A 33 -22.53 -1.17 -9.36
N ASP A 34 -23.75 -1.40 -8.90
CA ASP A 34 -24.85 -0.43 -9.04
C ASP A 34 -24.63 0.82 -8.16
N ALA A 35 -25.51 1.81 -8.22
CA ALA A 35 -25.34 3.06 -7.46
C ALA A 35 -25.26 2.85 -5.93
N ASP A 36 -25.90 1.80 -5.41
CA ASP A 36 -25.90 1.45 -3.99
C ASP A 36 -24.69 0.59 -3.58
N GLY A 37 -23.84 0.23 -4.55
CA GLY A 37 -22.59 -0.52 -4.34
C GLY A 37 -22.77 -2.03 -4.36
N TRP A 38 -23.89 -2.56 -4.87
CA TRP A 38 -24.10 -4.00 -5.03
C TRP A 38 -23.47 -4.55 -6.31
N PRO A 39 -22.83 -5.74 -6.26
CA PRO A 39 -22.27 -6.39 -7.44
C PRO A 39 -23.31 -6.68 -8.53
N VAL A 40 -22.98 -6.30 -9.75
CA VAL A 40 -23.76 -6.58 -10.98
C VAL A 40 -23.00 -7.52 -11.89
N GLU A 41 -21.68 -7.36 -11.98
CA GLU A 41 -20.80 -8.16 -12.83
C GLU A 41 -19.44 -8.28 -12.17
N GLU A 42 -18.84 -9.46 -12.23
CA GLU A 42 -17.47 -9.73 -11.75
C GLU A 42 -16.64 -10.23 -12.92
N TYR A 43 -15.47 -9.62 -13.10
CA TYR A 43 -14.46 -10.06 -14.05
C TYR A 43 -13.12 -10.19 -13.34
N THR A 44 -12.43 -11.31 -13.55
CA THR A 44 -11.06 -11.49 -13.10
C THR A 44 -10.25 -12.21 -14.16
N THR A 45 -8.98 -11.86 -14.27
CA THR A 45 -8.03 -12.57 -15.13
C THR A 45 -6.64 -12.54 -14.53
N LEU A 46 -5.93 -13.66 -14.65
CA LEU A 46 -4.46 -13.64 -14.56
C LEU A 46 -3.90 -13.01 -15.82
N LEU A 47 -2.70 -12.43 -15.70
CA LEU A 47 -1.99 -11.80 -16.79
C LEU A 47 -0.55 -12.29 -16.87
N ASN A 48 -0.10 -12.63 -18.06
CA ASN A 48 1.30 -12.92 -18.32
C ASN A 48 2.08 -11.60 -18.44
N PRO A 49 2.96 -11.26 -17.48
CA PRO A 49 3.67 -9.99 -17.49
C PRO A 49 4.84 -9.96 -18.49
N GLY A 50 5.24 -11.10 -19.04
CA GLY A 50 6.46 -11.24 -19.83
C GLY A 50 7.76 -11.02 -19.04
N CYS A 51 7.70 -10.91 -17.72
CA CYS A 51 8.84 -10.71 -16.82
C CYS A 51 8.82 -11.66 -15.61
N ASP A 52 9.68 -11.40 -14.62
CA ASP A 52 9.61 -12.04 -13.31
C ASP A 52 8.33 -11.60 -12.57
N PRO A 53 7.50 -12.51 -12.03
CA PRO A 53 6.33 -12.17 -11.22
C PRO A 53 6.67 -11.54 -9.87
N GLY A 54 7.95 -11.46 -9.47
CA GLY A 54 8.35 -10.69 -8.29
C GLY A 54 8.03 -11.42 -6.97
N PRO A 55 7.48 -10.74 -5.94
CA PRO A 55 7.37 -11.30 -4.60
C PRO A 55 6.22 -12.30 -4.48
N VAL A 56 6.38 -13.49 -5.08
CA VAL A 56 5.39 -14.59 -5.10
C VAL A 56 4.86 -14.94 -3.70
N HIS A 57 5.63 -14.75 -2.64
CA HIS A 57 5.20 -14.99 -1.27
C HIS A 57 4.07 -14.06 -0.79
N VAL A 58 3.81 -12.95 -1.49
CA VAL A 58 2.73 -12.00 -1.19
C VAL A 58 1.42 -12.48 -1.80
N HIS A 59 1.40 -12.69 -3.13
CA HIS A 59 0.18 -12.92 -3.91
C HIS A 59 0.05 -14.37 -4.43
N GLY A 60 1.05 -15.23 -4.22
CA GLY A 60 1.03 -16.63 -4.61
C GLY A 60 1.07 -16.91 -6.12
N LEU A 61 1.32 -15.90 -6.97
CA LEU A 61 1.33 -16.02 -8.44
C LEU A 61 2.74 -16.37 -8.94
N THR A 62 2.96 -17.66 -9.21
CA THR A 62 4.23 -18.15 -9.76
C THR A 62 4.28 -17.98 -11.27
N ARG A 63 5.47 -18.13 -11.87
CA ARG A 63 5.62 -18.14 -13.33
C ARG A 63 4.77 -19.23 -13.98
N GLU A 64 4.66 -20.37 -13.34
CA GLU A 64 3.88 -21.52 -13.81
C GLU A 64 2.38 -21.23 -13.79
N LYS A 65 1.86 -20.56 -12.75
CA LYS A 65 0.45 -20.14 -12.69
C LYS A 65 0.08 -19.11 -13.75
N LEU A 66 1.04 -18.25 -14.11
CA LEU A 66 0.86 -17.21 -15.13
C LEU A 66 1.17 -17.70 -16.55
N ALA A 67 1.65 -18.95 -16.69
CA ALA A 67 1.96 -19.51 -17.99
C ALA A 67 0.67 -19.72 -18.79
N GLY A 68 0.63 -19.19 -20.02
CA GLY A 68 -0.54 -19.26 -20.89
C GLY A 68 -1.66 -18.26 -20.56
N ALA A 69 -1.52 -17.47 -19.49
CA ALA A 69 -2.42 -16.34 -19.25
C ALA A 69 -2.31 -15.29 -20.37
N PRO A 70 -3.40 -14.56 -20.68
CA PRO A 70 -3.36 -13.48 -21.66
C PRO A 70 -2.39 -12.37 -21.23
N ARG A 71 -1.90 -11.59 -22.19
CA ARG A 71 -1.24 -10.31 -21.90
C ARG A 71 -2.30 -9.24 -21.68
N PHE A 72 -1.90 -8.10 -21.11
CA PHE A 72 -2.83 -7.00 -20.90
C PHE A 72 -3.44 -6.51 -22.23
N GLU A 73 -2.67 -6.51 -23.32
CA GLU A 73 -3.15 -6.16 -24.67
C GLU A 73 -4.34 -7.00 -25.15
N ASP A 74 -4.42 -8.26 -24.73
CA ASP A 74 -5.50 -9.18 -25.11
C ASP A 74 -6.81 -8.89 -24.35
N VAL A 75 -6.74 -8.21 -23.20
CA VAL A 75 -7.90 -7.94 -22.32
C VAL A 75 -8.23 -6.45 -22.17
N ALA A 76 -7.45 -5.58 -22.81
CA ALA A 76 -7.52 -4.13 -22.62
C ALA A 76 -8.89 -3.56 -23.02
N GLU A 77 -9.45 -3.99 -24.15
CA GLU A 77 -10.74 -3.49 -24.63
C GLU A 77 -11.88 -3.87 -23.68
N HIS A 78 -11.96 -5.14 -23.29
CA HIS A 78 -12.96 -5.62 -22.35
C HIS A 78 -12.83 -4.94 -20.97
N THR A 79 -11.60 -4.79 -20.47
CA THR A 79 -11.33 -4.04 -19.24
C THR A 79 -11.80 -2.59 -19.37
N ALA A 80 -11.60 -1.96 -20.53
CA ALA A 80 -12.06 -0.59 -20.75
C ALA A 80 -13.58 -0.47 -20.79
N GLU A 81 -14.30 -1.45 -21.32
CA GLU A 81 -15.77 -1.50 -21.30
C GLU A 81 -16.30 -1.56 -19.86
N LEU A 82 -15.73 -2.43 -19.02
CA LEU A 82 -16.12 -2.55 -17.61
C LEU A 82 -15.88 -1.27 -16.81
N LEU A 83 -14.89 -0.46 -17.19
CA LEU A 83 -14.52 0.77 -16.49
C LEU A 83 -15.25 2.02 -17.00
N ARG A 84 -15.65 2.03 -18.28
CA ARG A 84 -16.15 3.23 -18.96
C ARG A 84 -17.42 3.78 -18.31
N GLY A 85 -17.41 5.09 -18.05
CA GLY A 85 -18.55 5.81 -17.48
C GLY A 85 -18.81 5.50 -15.99
N LYS A 86 -17.94 4.72 -15.35
CA LYS A 86 -18.04 4.37 -13.92
C LYS A 86 -17.04 5.18 -13.09
N VAL A 87 -17.29 5.25 -11.79
CA VAL A 87 -16.28 5.71 -10.82
C VAL A 87 -15.42 4.50 -10.43
N MET A 88 -14.12 4.57 -10.72
CA MET A 88 -13.18 3.54 -10.28
C MET A 88 -13.01 3.61 -8.76
N VAL A 89 -13.16 2.49 -8.08
CA VAL A 89 -13.00 2.37 -6.64
C VAL A 89 -11.85 1.42 -6.38
N ALA A 90 -10.90 1.82 -5.53
CA ALA A 90 -9.78 0.97 -5.12
C ALA A 90 -9.30 1.33 -3.71
N HIS A 91 -8.66 0.37 -3.03
CA HIS A 91 -8.07 0.60 -1.72
C HIS A 91 -6.62 1.07 -1.90
N ASN A 92 -6.36 2.37 -1.68
CA ASN A 92 -5.16 3.05 -2.17
C ASN A 92 -5.15 3.23 -3.71
N ALA A 93 -6.29 3.65 -4.27
CA ALA A 93 -6.58 3.75 -5.71
C ALA A 93 -5.52 4.36 -6.64
N GLN A 94 -4.59 5.17 -6.13
CA GLN A 94 -3.49 5.69 -6.94
C GLN A 94 -2.55 4.58 -7.45
N PHE A 95 -2.41 3.49 -6.68
CA PHE A 95 -1.61 2.33 -7.04
C PHE A 95 -2.22 1.64 -8.25
N ASP A 96 -3.45 1.15 -8.11
CA ASP A 96 -4.20 0.41 -9.12
C ASP A 96 -4.43 1.24 -10.38
N HIS A 97 -4.93 2.47 -10.22
CA HIS A 97 -5.10 3.42 -11.32
C HIS A 97 -3.77 3.66 -12.03
N GLY A 98 -2.67 3.71 -11.28
CA GLY A 98 -1.35 3.93 -11.82
C GLY A 98 -0.84 2.81 -12.71
N PHE A 99 -1.01 1.57 -12.28
CA PHE A 99 -0.69 0.40 -13.08
C PHE A 99 -1.57 0.33 -14.33
N LEU A 100 -2.89 0.49 -14.17
CA LEU A 100 -3.79 0.48 -15.32
C LEU A 100 -3.49 1.60 -16.32
N THR A 101 -3.20 2.82 -15.85
CA THR A 101 -2.79 3.93 -16.73
C THR A 101 -1.54 3.59 -17.52
N ARG A 102 -0.56 2.92 -16.91
CA ARG A 102 0.67 2.48 -17.59
C ARG A 102 0.38 1.40 -18.62
N GLU A 103 -0.45 0.42 -18.29
CA GLU A 103 -0.79 -0.69 -19.17
C GLU A 103 -1.61 -0.20 -20.38
N PHE A 104 -2.67 0.58 -20.18
CA PHE A 104 -3.40 1.24 -21.27
C PHE A 104 -2.51 2.16 -22.09
N GLY A 105 -1.67 2.97 -21.43
CA GLY A 105 -0.75 3.88 -22.11
C GLY A 105 0.29 3.15 -22.97
N ALA A 106 0.68 1.93 -22.60
CA ALA A 106 1.57 1.09 -23.43
C ALA A 106 0.96 0.75 -24.80
N LEU A 107 -0.38 0.72 -24.87
CA LEU A 107 -1.17 0.41 -26.06
C LEU A 107 -1.64 1.66 -26.80
N GLY A 108 -1.22 2.85 -26.36
CA GLY A 108 -1.74 4.12 -26.88
C GLY A 108 -3.20 4.38 -26.52
N MET A 109 -3.76 3.64 -25.54
CA MET A 109 -5.12 3.81 -25.07
C MET A 109 -5.15 4.77 -23.88
N PRO A 110 -6.07 5.75 -23.84
CA PRO A 110 -6.27 6.55 -22.64
C PRO A 110 -6.91 5.71 -21.53
N MET A 111 -6.64 6.07 -20.27
CA MET A 111 -7.33 5.46 -19.13
C MET A 111 -8.86 5.67 -19.28
N PRO A 112 -9.68 4.61 -19.24
CA PRO A 112 -11.12 4.67 -19.55
C PRO A 112 -11.99 5.23 -18.42
N VAL A 113 -11.39 5.72 -17.33
CA VAL A 113 -12.09 6.32 -16.18
C VAL A 113 -11.76 7.79 -16.05
N ARG A 114 -12.78 8.59 -15.73
CA ARG A 114 -12.62 10.03 -15.42
C ARG A 114 -12.63 10.31 -13.93
N HIS A 115 -13.28 9.46 -13.16
CA HIS A 115 -13.50 9.66 -11.73
C HIS A 115 -12.98 8.46 -10.95
N SER A 116 -12.38 8.73 -9.80
CA SER A 116 -11.88 7.70 -8.89
C SER A 116 -12.21 8.02 -7.44
N LEU A 117 -12.49 6.97 -6.66
CA LEU A 117 -12.69 7.02 -5.21
C LEU A 117 -11.70 6.07 -4.54
N CYS A 118 -11.01 6.57 -3.52
CA CYS A 118 -10.09 5.77 -2.72
C CYS A 118 -10.73 5.44 -1.38
N THR A 119 -11.02 4.16 -1.10
CA THR A 119 -11.70 3.76 0.15
C THR A 119 -10.85 4.04 1.38
N LEU A 120 -9.52 4.00 1.27
CA LEU A 120 -8.60 4.45 2.32
C LEU A 120 -8.80 5.93 2.65
N ARG A 121 -8.95 6.80 1.65
CA ARG A 121 -9.18 8.25 1.87
C ARG A 121 -10.58 8.50 2.44
N LEU A 122 -11.59 7.81 1.92
CA LEU A 122 -12.95 7.89 2.45
C LEU A 122 -12.96 7.50 3.93
N ASN A 123 -12.38 6.36 4.29
CA ASN A 123 -12.36 5.87 5.67
C ASN A 123 -11.55 6.77 6.62
N ARG A 124 -10.45 7.38 6.15
CA ARG A 124 -9.77 8.43 6.94
C ARG A 124 -10.65 9.64 7.24
N LYS A 125 -11.57 9.99 6.34
CA LYS A 125 -12.56 11.05 6.56
C LYS A 125 -13.67 10.60 7.51
N LEU A 126 -14.11 9.35 7.41
CA LEU A 126 -15.16 8.77 8.26
C LEU A 126 -14.68 8.44 9.68
N ARG A 127 -13.38 8.17 9.87
CA ARG A 127 -12.75 7.80 11.15
C ARG A 127 -13.50 6.68 11.90
N PRO A 128 -13.70 5.50 11.30
CA PRO A 128 -14.17 4.34 12.05
C PRO A 128 -13.19 4.01 13.20
N PRO A 129 -13.66 3.44 14.32
CA PRO A 129 -12.83 3.08 15.46
C PRO A 129 -12.00 1.82 15.19
N THR A 130 -11.01 1.93 14.32
CA THR A 130 -10.10 0.85 13.93
C THR A 130 -8.64 1.21 14.23
N ALA A 131 -7.80 0.21 14.48
CA ALA A 131 -6.37 0.43 14.79
C ALA A 131 -5.60 1.01 13.59
N ASP A 132 -5.98 0.60 12.38
CA ASP A 132 -5.48 1.15 11.13
C ASP A 132 -6.60 1.16 10.07
N PHE A 133 -6.25 1.55 8.85
CA PHE A 133 -7.18 1.59 7.71
C PHE A 133 -6.79 0.61 6.61
N LYS A 134 -6.12 -0.50 6.94
CA LYS A 134 -5.84 -1.57 5.98
C LYS A 134 -7.15 -2.22 5.53
N LEU A 135 -7.14 -2.83 4.35
CA LEU A 135 -8.29 -3.50 3.76
C LEU A 135 -8.92 -4.51 4.75
N GLY A 136 -8.14 -5.45 5.28
CA GLY A 136 -8.64 -6.45 6.23
C GLY A 136 -9.19 -5.87 7.54
N THR A 137 -8.58 -4.80 8.07
CA THR A 137 -9.07 -4.11 9.27
C THR A 137 -10.43 -3.45 9.03
N LEU A 138 -10.59 -2.79 7.88
CA LEU A 138 -11.86 -2.20 7.48
C LEU A 138 -12.90 -3.26 7.15
N ALA A 139 -12.49 -4.39 6.55
CA ALA A 139 -13.36 -5.52 6.29
C ALA A 139 -14.00 -6.02 7.59
N ALA A 140 -13.18 -6.27 8.62
CA ALA A 140 -13.66 -6.66 9.93
C ALA A 140 -14.61 -5.63 10.56
N HIS A 141 -14.30 -4.33 10.44
CA HIS A 141 -15.17 -3.26 10.94
C HIS A 141 -16.54 -3.23 10.27
N TYR A 142 -16.59 -3.41 8.96
CA TYR A 142 -17.83 -3.38 8.17
C TYR A 142 -18.53 -4.75 8.08
N GLY A 143 -18.05 -5.77 8.79
CA GLY A 143 -18.64 -7.11 8.78
C GLY A 143 -18.45 -7.85 7.45
N VAL A 144 -17.40 -7.51 6.70
CA VAL A 144 -17.05 -8.12 5.41
C VAL A 144 -16.01 -9.21 5.66
N ARG A 145 -16.28 -10.41 5.17
CA ARG A 145 -15.35 -11.54 5.26
C ARG A 145 -14.30 -11.43 4.16
N GLN A 146 -13.02 -11.57 4.54
CA GLN A 146 -11.90 -11.78 3.63
C GLN A 146 -11.44 -13.23 3.78
N GLU A 147 -11.31 -13.95 2.67
CA GLU A 147 -10.94 -15.37 2.65
C GLU A 147 -9.47 -15.56 2.28
N HIS A 148 -8.98 -14.79 1.30
CA HIS A 148 -7.66 -14.91 0.71
C HIS A 148 -7.07 -13.51 0.47
N ALA A 149 -6.38 -12.96 1.47
CA ALA A 149 -5.68 -11.70 1.30
C ALA A 149 -4.62 -11.82 0.19
N HIS A 150 -4.48 -10.76 -0.63
CA HIS A 150 -3.60 -10.73 -1.81
C HIS A 150 -4.04 -11.66 -2.95
N ASP A 151 -5.34 -11.98 -2.99
CA ASP A 151 -6.03 -12.45 -4.19
C ASP A 151 -6.87 -11.29 -4.74
N ALA A 152 -6.62 -10.89 -5.99
CA ALA A 152 -7.25 -9.70 -6.56
C ALA A 152 -8.79 -9.77 -6.53
N LEU A 153 -9.38 -10.96 -6.75
CA LEU A 153 -10.85 -11.09 -6.77
C LEU A 153 -11.41 -11.01 -5.35
N ASP A 154 -10.82 -11.71 -4.38
CA ASP A 154 -11.25 -11.62 -2.99
C ASP A 154 -11.09 -10.19 -2.45
N ASP A 155 -9.96 -9.54 -2.73
CA ASP A 155 -9.71 -8.17 -2.30
C ASP A 155 -10.67 -7.18 -2.96
N ALA A 156 -11.03 -7.37 -4.24
CA ALA A 156 -12.07 -6.57 -4.91
C ALA A 156 -13.48 -6.78 -4.30
N ARG A 157 -13.83 -8.01 -3.91
CA ARG A 157 -15.11 -8.30 -3.21
C ARG A 157 -15.15 -7.66 -1.83
N VAL A 158 -14.05 -7.77 -1.09
CA VAL A 158 -13.88 -7.12 0.21
C VAL A 158 -14.00 -5.60 0.06
N LEU A 159 -13.34 -5.03 -0.93
CA LEU A 159 -13.40 -3.62 -1.29
C LEU A 159 -14.84 -3.17 -1.59
N ALA A 160 -15.62 -3.94 -2.36
CA ALA A 160 -17.03 -3.63 -2.64
C ALA A 160 -17.87 -3.63 -1.36
N GLY A 161 -17.65 -4.59 -0.45
CA GLY A 161 -18.28 -4.62 0.86
C GLY A 161 -17.95 -3.39 1.71
N ILE A 162 -16.67 -3.02 1.78
CA ILE A 162 -16.19 -1.83 2.49
C ILE A 162 -16.81 -0.56 1.89
N LEU A 163 -16.85 -0.44 0.56
CA LEU A 163 -17.46 0.70 -0.12
C LEU A 163 -18.91 0.89 0.33
N ARG A 164 -19.73 -0.16 0.30
CA ARG A 164 -21.14 -0.09 0.76
C ARG A 164 -21.25 0.41 2.20
N GLY A 165 -20.47 -0.18 3.11
CA GLY A 165 -20.46 0.23 4.52
C GLY A 165 -20.01 1.67 4.70
N SER A 166 -18.97 2.09 3.99
CA SER A 166 -18.48 3.48 4.02
C SER A 166 -19.48 4.47 3.42
N LEU A 167 -20.17 4.13 2.33
CA LEU A 167 -21.21 4.98 1.72
C LEU A 167 -22.41 5.15 2.65
N ALA A 168 -22.83 4.09 3.35
CA ALA A 168 -23.91 4.16 4.33
C ALA A 168 -23.56 5.14 5.47
N VAL A 169 -22.37 5.03 6.05
CA VAL A 169 -21.90 5.94 7.12
C VAL A 169 -21.71 7.36 6.59
N ALA A 170 -21.20 7.51 5.37
CA ALA A 170 -21.03 8.81 4.72
C ALA A 170 -22.39 9.52 4.55
N LYS A 171 -23.41 8.80 4.09
CA LYS A 171 -24.78 9.30 3.94
C LYS A 171 -25.39 9.68 5.29
N GLU A 172 -25.27 8.83 6.30
CA GLU A 172 -25.77 9.10 7.66
C GLU A 172 -25.17 10.38 8.25
N ARG A 173 -23.88 10.63 8.00
CA ARG A 173 -23.14 11.77 8.55
C ARG A 173 -23.10 13.00 7.63
N GLY A 174 -23.76 12.96 6.47
CA GLY A 174 -23.71 14.03 5.47
C GLY A 174 -22.30 14.32 4.94
N ILE A 175 -21.44 13.30 4.90
CA ILE A 175 -20.05 13.40 4.42
C ILE A 175 -20.02 13.05 2.94
N GLU A 176 -19.68 14.02 2.09
CA GLU A 176 -19.47 13.76 0.67
C GLU A 176 -18.26 12.83 0.44
N PRO A 177 -18.40 11.75 -0.35
CA PRO A 177 -17.29 10.89 -0.71
C PRO A 177 -16.21 11.64 -1.51
N PRO A 178 -14.91 11.42 -1.25
CA PRO A 178 -13.82 12.17 -1.88
C PRO A 178 -13.52 11.64 -3.29
N ILE A 179 -14.46 11.82 -4.22
CA ILE A 179 -14.28 11.49 -5.63
C ILE A 179 -13.34 12.53 -6.26
N VAL A 180 -12.35 12.04 -7.01
CA VAL A 180 -11.38 12.87 -7.71
C VAL A 180 -11.56 12.69 -9.21
N GLU A 181 -11.54 13.80 -9.94
CA GLU A 181 -11.54 13.82 -11.41
C GLU A 181 -10.11 13.80 -11.97
N GLY A 182 -9.93 13.11 -13.10
CA GLY A 182 -8.70 13.06 -13.87
C GLY A 182 -7.73 11.96 -13.45
N ASP A 183 -6.61 11.89 -14.15
CA ASP A 183 -5.60 10.86 -13.97
C ASP A 183 -4.94 10.96 -12.57
N LEU A 184 -5.07 9.91 -11.77
CA LEU A 184 -4.39 9.78 -10.48
C LEU A 184 -2.89 9.50 -10.61
N ALA A 185 -2.42 9.06 -11.79
CA ALA A 185 -1.02 8.73 -12.05
C ALA A 185 -0.11 9.95 -12.10
N GLY A 186 -0.58 11.05 -12.72
CA GLY A 186 0.14 12.33 -12.77
C GLY A 186 0.15 13.11 -11.46
N ARG A 187 -0.74 12.78 -10.52
CA ARG A 187 -0.85 13.42 -9.20
C ARG A 187 0.17 12.83 -8.21
N GLY A 188 1.47 12.89 -8.54
CA GLY A 188 2.62 12.58 -7.67
C GLY A 188 2.60 11.22 -6.96
N SER A 189 3.49 10.29 -7.30
CA SER A 189 3.50 8.94 -6.71
C SER A 189 3.60 8.91 -5.17
N PHE A 190 2.91 7.93 -4.58
CA PHE A 190 2.86 7.55 -3.15
C PHE A 190 1.99 8.49 -2.29
N PRO A 191 1.56 8.10 -1.06
CA PRO A 191 0.81 9.01 -0.20
C PRO A 191 1.61 10.32 -0.12
N PRO A 192 1.05 11.43 0.40
CA PRO A 192 1.99 12.29 1.12
C PRO A 192 2.79 11.31 1.98
N SER A 193 4.09 11.18 1.74
CA SER A 193 4.97 10.95 2.87
C SER A 193 4.37 11.90 3.88
N ILE A 194 3.84 11.43 5.00
CA ILE A 194 3.52 12.30 6.12
C ILE A 194 4.75 13.20 6.16
N PRO A 195 4.68 14.47 5.72
CA PRO A 195 5.78 15.13 5.01
C PRO A 195 7.00 14.91 5.84
N LYS A 196 7.90 13.97 5.43
CA LYS A 196 8.71 13.15 6.37
C LYS A 196 9.04 14.05 7.54
N GLN A 197 8.30 13.92 8.64
CA GLN A 197 8.33 14.98 9.64
C GLN A 197 9.79 15.09 9.98
N ARG A 198 10.41 16.24 9.65
CA ARG A 198 11.86 16.35 9.75
C ARG A 198 12.13 15.97 11.17
N CYS A 199 12.88 14.87 11.34
CA CYS A 199 13.16 14.37 12.67
C CYS A 199 13.68 15.58 13.44
N ALA A 200 13.03 15.89 14.56
CA ALA A 200 13.32 17.11 15.31
C ALA A 200 14.75 17.11 15.88
N TYR A 201 15.48 16.02 15.68
CA TYR A 201 16.78 15.73 16.23
C TYR A 201 17.79 15.45 15.11
N GLU A 202 19.02 15.92 15.33
CA GLU A 202 20.17 15.58 14.50
C GLU A 202 20.53 14.11 14.65
N SER A 203 21.01 13.49 13.57
CA SER A 203 21.45 12.10 13.62
C SER A 203 22.76 11.99 14.39
N PRO A 204 22.83 11.28 15.54
CA PRO A 204 24.05 11.13 16.33
C PRO A 204 25.05 10.14 15.70
N GLY A 205 24.70 9.52 14.58
CA GLY A 205 25.56 8.60 13.85
C GLY A 205 25.16 7.14 14.05
N ARG A 206 26.11 6.22 13.83
CA ARG A 206 25.88 4.77 13.94
C ARG A 206 25.68 4.37 15.39
N TRP A 207 24.70 3.50 15.62
CA TRP A 207 24.55 2.82 16.89
C TRP A 207 25.74 1.88 17.11
N ARG A 208 26.05 1.59 18.37
CA ARG A 208 27.12 0.68 18.76
C ARG A 208 26.55 -0.26 19.80
N ASP A 209 26.98 -1.51 19.74
CA ASP A 209 26.51 -2.52 20.67
C ASP A 209 26.74 -2.10 22.13
N GLY A 210 25.77 -2.40 22.99
CA GLY A 210 25.73 -1.98 24.39
C GLY A 210 25.45 -0.49 24.65
N GLN A 211 25.27 0.35 23.63
CA GLN A 211 24.90 1.76 23.80
C GLN A 211 23.38 1.96 23.74
N PRO A 212 22.82 2.98 24.44
CA PRO A 212 21.41 3.30 24.33
C PRO A 212 21.06 3.83 22.93
N LEU A 213 19.79 3.73 22.57
CA LEU A 213 19.26 4.50 21.45
C LEU A 213 19.24 5.98 21.82
N VAL A 214 19.47 6.84 20.83
CA VAL A 214 19.45 8.30 20.99
C VAL A 214 18.50 8.88 19.95
N GLN A 215 17.66 9.84 20.35
CA GLN A 215 16.76 10.52 19.40
C GLN A 215 17.55 11.09 18.21
N GLY A 216 16.96 11.01 17.02
CA GLY A 216 17.62 11.36 15.75
C GLY A 216 18.30 10.19 15.04
N MET A 217 18.54 9.06 15.71
CA MET A 217 19.09 7.86 15.06
C MET A 217 18.18 7.39 13.91
N LYS A 218 18.80 7.01 12.79
CA LYS A 218 18.11 6.59 11.57
C LYS A 218 17.93 5.07 11.55
N VAL A 219 16.70 4.61 11.65
CA VAL A 219 16.37 3.18 11.82
C VAL A 219 15.69 2.63 10.58
N VAL A 220 16.08 1.42 10.17
CA VAL A 220 15.42 0.66 9.11
C VAL A 220 14.96 -0.67 9.69
N PHE A 221 13.74 -1.09 9.36
CA PHE A 221 13.23 -2.41 9.72
C PHE A 221 13.30 -3.36 8.51
N THR A 222 13.72 -4.60 8.73
CA THR A 222 13.70 -5.64 7.69
C THR A 222 13.40 -7.02 8.27
N GLY A 223 12.95 -7.94 7.41
CA GLY A 223 12.53 -9.28 7.83
C GLY A 223 11.19 -9.30 8.58
N GLU A 224 10.85 -10.49 9.06
CA GLU A 224 9.68 -10.73 9.90
C GLU A 224 9.90 -10.20 11.32
N THR A 225 8.90 -9.48 11.82
CA THR A 225 8.87 -8.92 13.17
C THR A 225 7.65 -9.45 13.92
N ARG A 226 7.77 -9.64 15.25
CA ARG A 226 6.65 -10.08 16.09
C ARG A 226 5.62 -8.97 16.25
N VAL A 227 6.11 -7.73 16.42
CA VAL A 227 5.30 -6.52 16.38
C VAL A 227 5.05 -6.10 14.92
N SER A 228 3.84 -5.61 14.64
CA SER A 228 3.50 -5.14 13.30
C SER A 228 4.45 -4.03 12.84
N ARG A 229 4.72 -3.97 11.52
CA ARG A 229 5.65 -2.97 10.97
C ARG A 229 5.19 -1.54 11.28
N ASP A 230 3.88 -1.29 11.19
CA ASP A 230 3.32 0.03 11.42
C ASP A 230 3.45 0.46 12.89
N ASP A 231 3.27 -0.47 13.84
CA ASP A 231 3.46 -0.18 15.27
C ASP A 231 4.94 0.11 15.60
N LEU A 232 5.87 -0.68 15.05
CA LEU A 232 7.31 -0.41 15.19
C LEU A 232 7.68 0.96 14.62
N MET A 233 7.14 1.31 13.46
CA MET A 233 7.39 2.61 12.84
C MET A 233 6.79 3.75 13.66
N THR A 234 5.57 3.57 14.20
CA THR A 234 4.86 4.57 15.02
C THR A 234 5.60 4.82 16.33
N ARG A 235 5.84 3.76 17.12
CA ARG A 235 6.57 3.86 18.40
C ARG A 235 7.96 4.48 18.23
N SER A 236 8.66 4.12 17.15
CA SER A 236 9.98 4.69 16.85
C SER A 236 9.91 6.18 16.55
N ALA A 237 8.93 6.61 15.75
CA ALA A 237 8.75 8.01 15.42
C ALA A 237 8.36 8.83 16.66
N GLU A 238 7.46 8.31 17.49
CA GLU A 238 7.04 8.93 18.77
C GLU A 238 8.20 9.05 19.76
N ALA A 239 9.07 8.04 19.81
CA ALA A 239 10.30 8.08 20.61
C ALA A 239 11.34 9.08 20.09
N GLY A 240 11.15 9.66 18.89
CA GLY A 240 12.06 10.65 18.30
C GLY A 240 13.15 10.03 17.41
N LEU A 241 12.99 8.79 16.95
CA LEU A 241 13.86 8.18 15.94
C LEU A 241 13.43 8.57 14.52
N ASN A 242 14.37 8.50 13.59
CA ASN A 242 14.12 8.78 12.18
C ASN A 242 13.94 7.47 11.40
N VAL A 243 12.68 7.09 11.18
CA VAL A 243 12.34 5.85 10.49
C VAL A 243 12.55 5.99 8.98
N MET A 244 13.36 5.10 8.42
CA MET A 244 13.79 5.12 7.03
C MET A 244 13.25 3.90 6.27
N GLY A 245 12.82 4.13 5.03
CA GLY A 245 12.36 3.04 4.15
C GLY A 245 13.50 2.22 3.53
N ASN A 246 14.70 2.79 3.44
CA ASN A 246 15.87 2.22 2.76
C ASN A 246 17.14 2.36 3.60
N VAL A 247 18.08 1.43 3.41
CA VAL A 247 19.40 1.46 4.03
C VAL A 247 20.35 2.36 3.21
N SER A 248 21.11 3.20 3.90
CA SER A 248 22.13 4.08 3.33
C SER A 248 23.36 4.15 4.25
N ARG A 249 24.44 4.81 3.81
CA ARG A 249 25.61 5.10 4.67
C ARG A 249 25.30 5.90 5.94
N TYR A 250 24.14 6.57 5.98
CA TYR A 250 23.68 7.36 7.12
C TYR A 250 22.72 6.60 8.05
N THR A 251 22.41 5.34 7.74
CA THR A 251 21.56 4.52 8.61
C THR A 251 22.31 4.19 9.89
N SER A 252 21.68 4.47 11.04
CA SER A 252 22.28 4.28 12.36
C SER A 252 22.29 2.81 12.77
N LEU A 253 21.18 2.11 12.51
CA LEU A 253 21.01 0.68 12.75
C LEU A 253 19.91 0.10 11.86
N ILE A 254 19.96 -1.21 11.67
CA ILE A 254 18.88 -2.00 11.08
C ILE A 254 18.32 -2.96 12.13
N VAL A 255 16.99 -3.01 12.25
CA VAL A 255 16.31 -3.94 13.14
C VAL A 255 15.89 -5.16 12.33
N ALA A 256 16.35 -6.34 12.73
CA ALA A 256 16.04 -7.61 12.10
C ALA A 256 16.21 -8.77 13.10
N ASN A 257 15.23 -9.67 13.16
CA ASN A 257 15.31 -10.86 14.02
C ASN A 257 16.19 -11.96 13.44
N ASP A 258 16.34 -12.00 12.10
CA ASP A 258 17.27 -12.90 11.44
C ASP A 258 18.50 -12.15 10.91
N LEU A 259 19.60 -12.27 11.66
CA LEU A 259 20.90 -11.70 11.31
C LEU A 259 21.51 -12.34 10.04
N ARG A 260 20.97 -13.48 9.57
CA ARG A 260 21.36 -14.16 8.32
C ARG A 260 20.48 -13.80 7.13
N SER A 261 19.49 -12.91 7.30
CA SER A 261 18.57 -12.51 6.25
C SER A 261 19.30 -12.11 4.95
N THR A 262 18.79 -12.61 3.82
CA THR A 262 19.26 -12.31 2.45
C THR A 262 18.47 -11.18 1.79
N SER A 263 17.59 -10.50 2.53
CA SER A 263 16.83 -9.37 2.01
C SER A 263 17.73 -8.26 1.44
N THR A 264 17.26 -7.53 0.43
CA THR A 264 18.00 -6.43 -0.21
C THR A 264 18.52 -5.40 0.82
N LYS A 265 17.73 -5.15 1.88
CA LYS A 265 18.10 -4.25 2.98
C LYS A 265 19.20 -4.83 3.86
N ALA A 266 19.12 -6.12 4.22
CA ALA A 266 20.17 -6.77 5.00
C ALA A 266 21.49 -6.86 4.21
N LEU A 267 21.44 -7.19 2.92
CA LEU A 267 22.61 -7.18 2.04
C LEU A 267 23.22 -5.78 1.92
N ARG A 268 22.40 -4.74 1.77
CA ARG A 268 22.87 -3.35 1.75
C ARG A 268 23.48 -2.94 3.10
N ALA A 269 22.86 -3.31 4.22
CA ALA A 269 23.36 -3.01 5.56
C ALA A 269 24.76 -3.58 5.78
N ARG A 270 24.99 -4.84 5.39
CA ARG A 270 26.33 -5.45 5.46
C ARG A 270 27.36 -4.70 4.61
N ARG A 271 27.02 -4.35 3.37
CA ARG A 271 27.90 -3.57 2.49
C ARG A 271 28.24 -2.19 3.06
N GLU A 272 27.26 -1.54 3.70
CA GLU A 272 27.41 -0.21 4.29
C GLU A 272 27.93 -0.26 5.74
N GLY A 273 28.25 -1.43 6.30
CA GLY A 273 28.69 -1.62 7.68
C GLY A 273 27.66 -1.16 8.73
N VAL A 274 26.37 -1.22 8.42
CA VAL A 274 25.28 -0.84 9.34
C VAL A 274 25.05 -1.95 10.36
N PRO A 275 25.08 -1.64 11.68
CA PRO A 275 24.90 -2.63 12.72
C PRO A 275 23.46 -3.16 12.74
N PHE A 276 23.32 -4.43 13.09
CA PHE A 276 22.04 -5.09 13.27
C PHE A 276 21.66 -5.12 14.73
N LEU A 277 20.36 -5.05 15.00
CA LEU A 277 19.76 -5.18 16.31
C LEU A 277 18.52 -6.06 16.20
N ASP A 278 18.36 -7.03 17.09
CA ASP A 278 17.13 -7.83 17.14
C ASP A 278 15.97 -7.01 17.69
N GLU A 279 14.75 -7.39 17.35
CA GLU A 279 13.55 -6.65 17.75
C GLU A 279 13.33 -6.61 19.28
N PRO A 280 13.43 -7.71 20.04
CA PRO A 280 13.31 -7.66 21.50
C PRO A 280 14.27 -6.65 22.14
N THR A 281 15.55 -6.69 21.77
CA THR A 281 16.55 -5.75 22.28
C THR A 281 16.24 -4.32 21.83
N PHE A 282 15.83 -4.13 20.57
CA PHE A 282 15.42 -2.83 20.06
C PHE A 282 14.28 -2.21 20.87
N LEU A 283 13.23 -2.99 21.18
CA LEU A 283 12.09 -2.52 21.96
C LEU A 283 12.50 -2.13 23.38
N ALA A 284 13.33 -2.93 24.04
CA ALA A 284 13.86 -2.60 25.37
C ALA A 284 14.69 -1.31 25.37
N LEU A 285 15.52 -1.10 24.34
CA LEU A 285 16.31 0.13 24.20
C LEU A 285 15.45 1.34 23.77
N LEU A 286 14.34 1.10 23.07
CA LEU A 286 13.40 2.14 22.65
C LEU A 286 12.68 2.74 23.86
N ASP A 287 12.27 1.89 24.80
CA ASP A 287 11.61 2.33 26.04
C ASP A 287 12.56 3.13 26.95
N ALA A 288 13.89 2.99 26.77
CA ALA A 288 14.94 3.69 27.51
C ALA A 288 15.72 4.71 26.65
N ILE A 289 15.11 5.23 25.58
CA ILE A 289 15.78 6.14 24.64
C ILE A 289 16.33 7.41 25.31
N ARG A 290 17.53 7.82 24.88
CA ARG A 290 18.19 9.03 25.38
C ARG A 290 17.85 10.26 24.51
N PRO A 291 17.67 11.44 25.12
CA PRO A 291 17.42 12.67 24.39
C PRO A 291 18.53 12.99 23.36
N GLY A 292 18.13 13.43 22.17
CA GLY A 292 19.05 13.85 21.10
C GLY A 292 19.23 15.37 21.03
N ARG A 293 20.18 15.83 20.20
CA ARG A 293 20.33 17.27 19.90
C ARG A 293 19.25 17.69 18.92
N ARG A 294 18.57 18.81 19.16
CA ARG A 294 17.56 19.34 18.23
C ARG A 294 18.21 19.81 16.95
N ALA A 295 17.61 19.45 15.81
CA ALA A 295 18.00 19.99 14.53
C ALA A 295 17.65 21.49 14.45
N PRO A 296 18.47 22.31 13.79
CA PRO A 296 18.13 23.71 13.54
C PRO A 296 16.83 23.81 12.72
N ALA A 297 16.02 24.83 13.03
CA ALA A 297 14.74 25.11 12.37
C ALA A 297 14.90 25.37 10.87
#